data_AF-A0A1C6T664-F1
#
_entry.id   AF-A0A1C6T664-F1
#
_cell.length_a   1.000
_cell.length_b   1.000
_cell.length_c   1.000
_cell.angle_alpha   90.00
_cell.angle_beta   90.00
_cell.angle_gamma   90.00
#
_symmetry.space_group_name_H-M   'P 1'
#
loop_
_entity.id
_entity.type
_entity.pdbx_description
1 polymer ?
#
loop_
_entity_poly.entity_id
_entity_poly.type
_entity_poly.pdbx_seq_one_letter_code
_entity_poly.pdbx_strand_id
1 'polypeptide(L)'
;MLQGWHGWVGTFTGVALITVAVLPLAALAVWALARRRSATGTTSAWRMSLAEVGIVYGTVPWVWMIMLPGAQAGAVPGRVSLVPLKDLLTVVAGEPLTVTVQVVGNLLVFAALGVFAPLRFAALASVPRILALAAGCSVLVETAQYVLRLDRVSSVDDVLLNTAGAGLAALASRRWWRTTAGSAWCG
;
A
#
# COMPACT_ATOMS: atom_id res chain seq x y z
N MET A 1 -7.44 23.47 -8.13
CA MET A 1 -8.73 23.81 -7.50
C MET A 1 -9.63 22.58 -7.54
N LEU A 2 -10.21 22.16 -6.42
CA LEU A 2 -11.13 21.00 -6.34
C LEU A 2 -12.52 21.43 -6.84
N GLN A 3 -12.77 21.39 -8.15
CA GLN A 3 -14.10 21.65 -8.72
C GLN A 3 -14.73 20.34 -9.24
N GLY A 4 -15.94 20.04 -8.78
CA GLY A 4 -16.73 18.86 -9.18
C GLY A 4 -16.26 17.54 -8.59
N TRP A 5 -17.05 16.47 -8.79
CA TRP A 5 -16.77 15.10 -8.32
C TRP A 5 -15.37 14.61 -8.73
N HIS A 6 -14.98 14.87 -9.98
CA HIS A 6 -13.66 14.53 -10.53
C HIS A 6 -12.49 15.18 -9.77
N GLY A 7 -12.67 16.36 -9.20
CA GLY A 7 -11.65 16.99 -8.36
C GLY A 7 -11.38 16.21 -7.08
N TRP A 8 -12.41 15.61 -6.49
CA TRP A 8 -12.33 14.86 -5.23
C TRP A 8 -11.81 13.44 -5.42
N VAL A 9 -12.29 12.73 -6.45
CA VAL A 9 -11.94 11.31 -6.66
C VAL A 9 -10.83 11.09 -7.69
N GLY A 10 -10.51 12.10 -8.50
CA GLY A 10 -9.59 12.01 -9.64
C GLY A 10 -8.27 12.75 -9.44
N THR A 11 -8.03 13.37 -8.29
CA THR A 11 -6.79 14.11 -8.01
C THR A 11 -6.09 13.61 -6.76
N PHE A 12 -4.76 13.72 -6.74
CA PHE A 12 -3.96 13.39 -5.56
C PHE A 12 -4.43 14.12 -4.31
N THR A 13 -4.69 15.43 -4.43
CA THR A 13 -5.17 16.26 -3.31
C THR A 13 -6.54 15.81 -2.83
N GLY A 14 -7.46 15.49 -3.74
CA GLY A 14 -8.79 14.99 -3.39
C GLY A 14 -8.74 13.66 -2.64
N VAL A 15 -7.98 12.69 -3.16
CA VAL A 15 -7.79 11.38 -2.51
C VAL A 15 -7.11 11.53 -1.14
N ALA A 16 -6.10 12.40 -1.03
CA ALA A 16 -5.44 12.67 0.25
C ALA A 16 -6.41 13.26 1.29
N LEU A 17 -7.23 14.25 0.89
CA LEU A 17 -8.24 14.84 1.77
C LEU A 17 -9.31 13.82 2.19
N ILE A 18 -9.80 12.99 1.26
CA ILE A 18 -10.73 11.91 1.57
C ILE A 18 -10.12 10.94 2.57
N THR A 19 -8.86 10.55 2.36
CA THR A 19 -8.15 9.65 3.27
C THR A 19 -8.15 10.21 4.68
N VAL A 20 -7.68 11.46 4.85
CA VAL A 20 -7.67 12.15 6.16
C VAL A 20 -9.07 12.25 6.76
N ALA A 21 -10.08 12.60 5.95
CA ALA A 21 -11.47 12.72 6.40
C ALA A 21 -12.08 11.38 6.84
N VAL A 22 -11.63 10.26 6.26
CA VAL A 22 -12.09 8.90 6.60
C VAL A 22 -11.35 8.33 7.83
N LEU A 23 -10.26 8.94 8.29
CA LEU A 23 -9.52 8.49 9.47
C LEU A 23 -10.40 8.24 10.72
N PRO A 24 -11.35 9.13 11.09
CA PRO A 24 -12.23 8.89 12.23
C PRO A 24 -13.16 7.70 12.00
N LEU A 25 -13.62 7.49 10.76
CA LEU A 25 -14.45 6.33 10.40
C LEU A 25 -13.65 5.03 10.48
N ALA A 26 -12.37 5.05 10.07
CA ALA A 26 -11.48 3.90 10.22
C ALA A 26 -11.27 3.56 11.71
N ALA A 27 -11.06 4.56 12.57
CA ALA A 27 -10.95 4.36 14.01
C ALA A 27 -12.24 3.79 14.63
N LEU A 28 -13.41 4.30 14.22
CA LEU A 28 -14.71 3.78 14.63
C LEU A 28 -14.93 2.33 14.15
N ALA A 29 -14.50 2.00 12.94
CA ALA A 29 -14.57 0.64 12.41
C ALA A 29 -13.70 -0.34 13.23
N VAL A 30 -12.47 0.05 13.59
CA VAL A 30 -11.63 -0.74 14.50
C VAL A 30 -12.34 -0.98 15.82
N TRP A 31 -12.89 0.08 16.42
CA TRP A 31 -13.60 -0.01 17.70
C TRP A 31 -14.84 -0.90 17.62
N ALA A 32 -15.66 -0.74 16.58
CA ALA A 32 -16.89 -1.50 16.40
C ALA A 32 -16.60 -2.98 16.15
N LEU A 33 -15.63 -3.30 15.28
CA LEU A 33 -15.21 -4.68 15.02
C LEU A 33 -14.59 -5.32 16.26
N ALA A 34 -13.76 -4.58 16.99
CA ALA A 34 -13.15 -5.08 18.21
C ALA A 34 -14.21 -5.37 19.28
N ARG A 35 -15.17 -4.45 19.51
CA ARG A 35 -16.27 -4.67 20.45
C ARG A 35 -17.13 -5.88 20.07
N ARG A 36 -17.49 -6.01 18.79
CA ARG A 36 -18.27 -7.16 18.31
C ARG A 36 -17.53 -8.48 18.55
N ARG A 37 -16.23 -8.54 18.25
CA ARG A 37 -15.39 -9.73 18.44
C ARG A 37 -15.12 -10.06 19.90
N SER A 38 -14.96 -9.05 20.74
CA SER A 38 -14.84 -9.23 22.19
C SER A 38 -16.13 -9.80 22.78
N ALA A 39 -17.30 -9.36 22.30
CA ALA A 39 -18.59 -9.90 22.72
C ALA A 39 -18.77 -11.38 22.32
N THR A 40 -18.15 -11.82 21.22
CA THR A 40 -18.16 -13.24 20.77
C THR A 40 -17.00 -14.07 21.33
N GLY A 41 -16.23 -13.54 22.29
CA GLY A 41 -15.13 -14.28 22.94
C GLY A 41 -13.88 -14.49 22.07
N THR A 42 -13.70 -13.76 20.98
CA THR A 42 -12.52 -13.91 20.12
C THR A 42 -11.27 -13.38 20.82
N THR A 43 -10.24 -14.23 20.92
CA THR A 43 -8.93 -13.83 21.47
C THR A 43 -8.27 -12.78 20.57
N SER A 44 -7.63 -11.78 21.17
CA SER A 44 -6.93 -10.70 20.43
C SER A 44 -7.83 -9.86 19.47
N ALA A 45 -9.14 -9.74 19.78
CA ALA A 45 -10.13 -9.01 18.99
C ALA A 45 -9.69 -7.61 18.49
N TRP A 46 -9.08 -6.81 19.37
CA TRP A 46 -8.56 -5.49 19.04
C TRP A 46 -7.42 -5.53 18.02
N ARG A 47 -6.46 -6.43 18.22
CA ARG A 47 -5.30 -6.56 17.33
C ARG A 47 -5.70 -7.04 15.94
N MET A 48 -6.62 -8.00 15.84
CA MET A 48 -7.15 -8.46 14.56
C MET A 48 -7.89 -7.34 13.81
N SER A 49 -8.74 -6.59 14.53
CA SER A 49 -9.51 -5.49 13.94
C SER A 49 -8.62 -4.35 13.48
N LEU A 50 -7.60 -4.00 14.28
CA LEU A 50 -6.58 -3.02 13.90
C LEU A 50 -5.79 -3.47 12.68
N ALA A 51 -5.39 -4.74 12.62
CA ALA A 51 -4.63 -5.26 11.48
C ALA A 51 -5.46 -5.26 10.19
N GLU A 52 -6.72 -5.67 10.23
CA GLU A 52 -7.59 -5.67 9.04
C GLU A 52 -7.87 -4.26 8.53
N VAL A 53 -8.30 -3.35 9.42
CA VAL A 53 -8.57 -1.96 9.04
C VAL A 53 -7.26 -1.26 8.63
N GLY A 54 -6.16 -1.55 9.31
CA GLY A 54 -4.84 -1.01 9.01
C GLY A 54 -4.32 -1.44 7.64
N ILE A 55 -4.56 -2.68 7.21
CA ILE A 55 -4.28 -3.13 5.84
C ILE A 55 -5.12 -2.28 4.87
N VAL A 56 -6.44 -2.27 5.02
CA VAL A 56 -7.34 -1.60 4.06
C VAL A 56 -7.05 -0.10 3.98
N TYR A 57 -7.10 0.59 5.11
CA TYR A 57 -6.90 2.04 5.17
C TYR A 57 -5.46 2.43 4.82
N GLY A 58 -4.49 1.58 5.13
CA GLY A 58 -3.08 1.84 4.85
C GLY A 58 -2.62 1.50 3.44
N THR A 59 -3.37 0.71 2.65
CA THR A 59 -2.99 0.35 1.27
C THR A 59 -3.95 0.91 0.22
N VAL A 60 -5.26 0.92 0.46
CA VAL A 60 -6.26 1.30 -0.56
C VAL A 60 -6.09 2.74 -1.06
N PRO A 61 -5.90 3.75 -0.20
CA PRO A 61 -5.65 5.12 -0.67
C PRO A 61 -4.42 5.24 -1.55
N TRP A 62 -3.34 4.53 -1.21
CA TRP A 62 -2.11 4.53 -2.00
C TRP A 62 -2.29 3.87 -3.35
N VAL A 63 -2.92 2.69 -3.39
CA VAL A 63 -3.27 2.01 -4.64
C VAL A 63 -4.18 2.89 -5.50
N TRP A 64 -5.14 3.59 -4.90
CA TRP A 64 -5.96 4.56 -5.62
C TRP A 64 -5.12 5.69 -6.22
N MET A 65 -4.24 6.33 -5.45
CA MET A 65 -3.37 7.41 -5.95
C MET A 65 -2.48 6.97 -7.11
N ILE A 66 -1.97 5.73 -7.12
CA ILE A 66 -1.17 5.22 -8.24
C ILE A 66 -2.01 4.80 -9.45
N MET A 67 -3.29 4.48 -9.24
CA MET A 67 -4.27 4.20 -10.31
C MET A 67 -4.90 5.48 -10.90
N LEU A 68 -4.62 6.66 -10.35
CA LEU A 68 -5.09 7.90 -10.96
C LEU A 68 -4.40 8.11 -12.33
N PRO A 69 -5.17 8.42 -13.39
CA PRO A 69 -4.62 8.61 -14.73
C PRO A 69 -3.55 9.71 -14.74
N GLY A 70 -2.46 9.48 -15.47
CA GLY A 70 -1.44 10.51 -15.72
C GLY A 70 -1.99 11.67 -16.56
N ALA A 71 -1.31 12.81 -16.54
CA ALA A 71 -1.69 14.01 -17.28
C ALA A 71 -1.77 13.83 -18.82
N GLN A 72 -1.30 12.70 -19.34
CA GLN A 72 -1.27 12.34 -20.76
C GLN A 72 -2.04 11.03 -21.06
N ALA A 73 -2.83 10.53 -20.09
CA ALA A 73 -3.64 9.31 -20.24
C ALA A 73 -4.57 9.38 -21.45
N GLY A 74 -4.35 8.48 -22.41
CA GLY A 74 -5.11 8.40 -23.66
C GLY A 74 -4.63 9.28 -24.82
N ALA A 75 -3.61 10.13 -24.62
CA ALA A 75 -3.05 11.00 -25.65
C ALA A 75 -1.81 10.40 -26.36
N VAL A 76 -1.10 9.48 -25.70
CA VAL A 76 0.11 8.82 -26.23
C VAL A 76 -0.03 7.30 -26.02
N PRO A 77 0.46 6.43 -26.93
CA PRO A 77 0.56 5.00 -26.65
C PRO A 77 1.42 4.80 -25.40
N GLY A 78 0.85 4.19 -24.37
CA GLY A 78 1.51 3.99 -23.07
C GLY A 78 2.93 3.47 -23.25
N ARG A 79 3.91 4.28 -22.85
CA ARG A 79 5.32 3.92 -22.99
C ARG A 79 5.67 2.90 -21.91
N VAL A 80 5.90 1.67 -22.32
CA VAL A 80 6.47 0.63 -21.44
C VAL A 80 7.98 0.86 -21.41
N SER A 81 8.54 1.24 -20.26
CA SER A 81 9.99 1.38 -20.09
C SER A 81 10.53 0.06 -19.57
N LEU A 82 10.81 -0.84 -20.51
CA LEU A 82 11.39 -2.17 -20.22
C LEU A 82 12.89 -2.11 -19.85
N VAL A 83 13.48 -0.91 -19.75
CA VAL A 83 14.90 -0.73 -19.40
C VAL A 83 14.97 -0.28 -17.94
N PRO A 84 15.30 -1.18 -17.01
CA PRO A 84 15.48 -0.82 -15.59
C PRO A 84 16.55 0.27 -15.48
N LEU A 85 16.43 1.18 -14.52
CA LEU A 85 17.38 2.28 -14.22
C LEU A 85 17.38 3.49 -15.15
N LYS A 86 16.73 3.45 -16.32
CA LYS A 86 16.70 4.63 -17.21
C LYS A 86 15.81 5.74 -16.67
N ASP A 87 14.68 5.36 -16.08
CA ASP A 87 13.76 6.30 -15.43
C ASP A 87 14.33 6.83 -14.11
N LEU A 88 15.06 6.00 -13.34
CA LEU A 88 15.76 6.48 -12.15
C LEU A 88 16.85 7.51 -12.51
N LEU A 89 17.59 7.33 -13.62
CA LEU A 89 18.63 8.26 -14.08
C LEU A 89 18.06 9.56 -14.69
N THR A 90 16.95 9.50 -15.42
CA THR A 90 16.26 10.71 -15.91
C THR A 90 15.57 11.48 -14.78
N VAL A 91 15.09 10.78 -13.75
CA VAL A 91 14.52 11.38 -12.53
C VAL A 91 15.62 11.98 -11.65
N VAL A 92 16.78 11.33 -11.49
CA VAL A 92 17.97 11.89 -10.82
C VAL A 92 18.56 13.10 -11.57
N ALA A 93 18.38 13.18 -12.89
CA ALA A 93 18.70 14.38 -13.67
C ALA A 93 17.64 15.49 -13.55
N GLY A 94 16.49 15.21 -12.92
CA GLY A 94 15.46 16.17 -12.56
C GLY A 94 15.61 16.70 -11.14
N GLU A 95 14.61 17.43 -10.66
CA GLU A 95 14.61 18.02 -9.31
C GLU A 95 14.67 16.94 -8.21
N PRO A 96 15.65 16.99 -7.28
CA PRO A 96 15.85 15.98 -6.22
C PRO A 96 14.63 15.71 -5.35
N LEU A 97 13.78 16.72 -5.17
CA LEU A 97 12.54 16.62 -4.40
C LEU A 97 11.55 15.66 -5.05
N THR A 98 11.41 15.71 -6.38
CA THR A 98 10.48 14.86 -7.14
C THR A 98 10.89 13.39 -7.08
N VAL A 99 12.21 13.12 -7.17
CA VAL A 99 12.78 11.78 -7.02
C VAL A 99 12.44 11.20 -5.65
N THR A 100 12.68 11.98 -4.61
CA THR A 100 12.49 11.54 -3.23
C THR A 100 11.02 11.20 -2.97
N VAL A 101 10.10 12.07 -3.42
CA VAL A 101 8.65 11.84 -3.27
C VAL A 101 8.20 10.58 -4.02
N GLN A 102 8.72 10.32 -5.22
CA GLN A 102 8.36 9.13 -5.98
C GLN A 102 8.87 7.83 -5.32
N VAL A 103 10.14 7.81 -4.91
CA VAL A 103 10.73 6.65 -4.23
C VAL A 103 10.03 6.38 -2.90
N VAL A 104 9.84 7.40 -2.08
CA VAL A 104 9.14 7.26 -0.79
C VAL A 104 7.69 6.88 -1.00
N GLY A 105 7.00 7.47 -1.98
CA GLY A 105 5.62 7.13 -2.32
C GLY A 105 5.45 5.65 -2.64
N ASN A 106 6.30 5.10 -3.50
CA ASN A 106 6.28 3.68 -3.86
C ASN A 106 6.61 2.78 -2.65
N LEU A 107 7.65 3.10 -1.87
CA LEU A 107 7.94 2.35 -0.64
C LEU A 107 6.74 2.28 0.32
N LEU A 108 5.88 3.30 0.34
CA LEU A 108 4.72 3.35 1.23
C LEU A 108 3.50 2.55 0.74
N VAL A 109 3.37 2.25 -0.56
CA VAL A 109 2.18 1.61 -1.15
C VAL A 109 1.80 0.31 -0.45
N PHE A 110 2.79 -0.56 -0.20
CA PHE A 110 2.58 -1.82 0.51
C PHE A 110 3.25 -1.89 1.89
N ALA A 111 3.71 -0.76 2.43
CA ALA A 111 4.27 -0.71 3.78
C ALA A 111 3.24 -1.16 4.83
N ALA A 112 1.99 -0.68 4.72
CA ALA A 112 0.92 -1.09 5.63
C ALA A 112 0.62 -2.60 5.54
N LEU A 113 0.65 -3.17 4.32
CA LEU A 113 0.54 -4.61 4.13
C LEU A 113 1.67 -5.35 4.86
N GLY A 114 2.91 -4.85 4.75
CA GLY A 114 4.07 -5.43 5.42
C GLY A 114 4.01 -5.39 6.95
N VAL A 115 3.42 -4.34 7.53
CA VAL A 115 3.22 -4.24 9.00
C VAL A 115 2.10 -5.17 9.47
N PHE A 116 0.93 -5.11 8.82
CA PHE A 116 -0.30 -5.65 9.39
C PHE A 116 -0.64 -7.07 8.92
N ALA A 117 -0.20 -7.49 7.72
CA ALA A 117 -0.40 -8.86 7.25
C ALA A 117 0.14 -9.94 8.21
N PRO A 118 1.38 -9.86 8.75
CA PRO A 118 1.88 -10.87 9.68
C PRO A 118 1.19 -10.83 11.06
N LEU A 119 0.59 -9.69 11.43
CA LEU A 119 -0.19 -9.57 12.66
C LEU A 119 -1.57 -10.23 12.54
N ARG A 120 -2.12 -10.29 11.32
CA ARG A 120 -3.43 -10.88 11.03
C ARG A 120 -3.37 -12.35 10.62
N PHE A 121 -2.34 -12.73 9.89
CA PHE A 121 -2.19 -14.08 9.33
C PHE A 121 -0.85 -14.66 9.78
N ALA A 122 -0.90 -15.63 10.71
CA ALA A 122 0.30 -16.33 11.16
C ALA A 122 1.04 -17.02 10.00
N ALA A 123 0.31 -17.47 8.98
CA ALA A 123 0.89 -18.00 7.75
C ALA A 123 1.75 -16.97 6.98
N LEU A 124 1.53 -15.67 7.16
CA LEU A 124 2.33 -14.60 6.55
C LEU A 124 3.39 -14.03 7.49
N ALA A 125 3.58 -14.60 8.69
CA ALA A 125 4.60 -14.19 9.66
C ALA A 125 6.04 -14.59 9.24
N SER A 126 6.41 -14.29 7.99
CA SER A 126 7.75 -14.45 7.47
C SER A 126 8.02 -13.40 6.40
N VAL A 127 9.19 -12.76 6.48
CA VAL A 127 9.60 -11.71 5.53
C VAL A 127 9.56 -12.21 4.07
N PRO A 128 10.04 -13.42 3.72
CA PRO A 128 9.94 -13.90 2.34
C PRO A 128 8.51 -14.03 1.82
N ARG A 129 7.56 -14.48 2.64
CA ARG A 129 6.14 -14.56 2.23
C ARG A 129 5.51 -13.18 2.04
N ILE A 130 5.91 -12.20 2.84
CA ILE A 130 5.47 -10.80 2.68
C ILE A 130 6.05 -10.21 1.40
N LEU A 131 7.33 -10.45 1.12
CA LEU A 131 7.96 -10.03 -0.14
C LEU A 131 7.24 -10.65 -1.35
N ALA A 132 6.95 -11.96 -1.31
CA ALA A 132 6.22 -12.64 -2.37
C ALA A 132 4.80 -12.08 -2.57
N LEU A 133 4.08 -11.82 -1.45
CA LEU A 133 2.75 -11.21 -1.50
C LEU A 133 2.81 -9.79 -2.10
N ALA A 134 3.73 -8.95 -1.63
CA ALA A 134 3.89 -7.60 -2.11
C ALA A 134 4.31 -7.55 -3.59
N ALA A 135 5.22 -8.43 -4.01
CA ALA A 135 5.60 -8.57 -5.41
C ALA A 135 4.40 -8.99 -6.28
N GLY A 136 3.62 -9.97 -5.84
CA GLY A 136 2.40 -10.38 -6.53
C GLY A 136 1.38 -9.25 -6.65
N CYS A 137 1.13 -8.52 -5.56
CA CYS A 137 0.25 -7.34 -5.58
C CYS A 137 0.77 -6.23 -6.50
N SER A 138 2.08 -5.96 -6.49
CA SER A 138 2.71 -4.99 -7.39
C SER A 138 2.53 -5.37 -8.85
N VAL A 139 2.75 -6.63 -9.21
CA VAL A 139 2.55 -7.11 -10.60
C VAL A 139 1.08 -6.99 -11.01
N LEU A 140 0.12 -7.24 -10.12
CA LEU A 140 -1.30 -7.06 -10.40
C LEU A 140 -1.66 -5.58 -10.64
N VAL A 141 -1.13 -4.68 -9.80
CA VAL A 141 -1.26 -3.23 -9.97
C VAL A 141 -0.69 -2.79 -11.32
N GLU A 142 0.52 -3.23 -11.63
CA GLU A 142 1.19 -2.94 -12.90
C GLU A 142 0.38 -3.42 -14.10
N THR A 143 -0.12 -4.67 -14.02
CA THR A 143 -0.95 -5.27 -15.07
C THR A 143 -2.25 -4.47 -15.25
N ALA A 144 -2.87 -4.01 -14.15
CA ALA A 144 -4.06 -3.17 -14.21
C ALA A 144 -3.76 -1.80 -14.85
N GLN A 145 -2.63 -1.16 -14.49
CA GLN A 145 -2.21 0.10 -15.11
C GLN A 145 -1.97 -0.03 -16.60
N TYR A 146 -1.34 -1.14 -17.02
CA TYR A 146 -1.10 -1.45 -18.42
C TYR A 146 -2.40 -1.68 -19.20
N VAL A 147 -3.29 -2.55 -18.69
CA VAL A 147 -4.58 -2.86 -19.34
C VAL A 147 -5.48 -1.63 -19.42
N LEU A 148 -5.52 -0.82 -18.37
CA LEU A 148 -6.32 0.40 -18.29
C LEU A 148 -5.67 1.59 -19.02
N ARG A 149 -4.48 1.42 -19.61
CA ARG A 149 -3.74 2.43 -20.36
C ARG A 149 -3.64 3.77 -19.62
N LEU A 150 -3.34 3.71 -18.32
CA LEU A 150 -3.31 4.91 -17.45
C LEU A 150 -2.14 5.87 -17.72
N ASP A 151 -1.39 5.63 -18.80
CA ASP A 151 -0.19 6.37 -19.24
C ASP A 151 0.79 6.66 -18.10
N ARG A 152 0.95 5.67 -17.23
CA ARG A 152 2.09 5.60 -16.34
C ARG A 152 3.09 4.63 -16.94
N VAL A 153 4.34 5.07 -16.98
CA VAL A 153 5.46 4.28 -17.44
C VAL A 153 5.56 3.07 -16.54
N SER A 154 5.21 1.90 -17.10
CA SER A 154 5.33 0.60 -16.44
C SER A 154 6.81 0.36 -16.17
N SER A 155 7.22 0.41 -14.90
CA SER A 155 8.61 0.27 -14.48
C SER A 155 8.76 -0.83 -13.44
N VAL A 156 9.67 -1.75 -13.74
CA VAL A 156 10.16 -2.76 -12.78
C VAL A 156 10.61 -2.11 -11.47
N ASP A 157 11.06 -0.85 -11.51
CA ASP A 157 11.48 -0.09 -10.33
C ASP A 157 10.33 0.10 -9.33
N ASP A 158 9.09 0.32 -9.78
CA ASP A 158 7.93 0.48 -8.89
C ASP A 158 7.60 -0.83 -8.18
N VAL A 159 7.67 -1.95 -8.88
CA VAL A 159 7.50 -3.30 -8.31
C VAL A 159 8.56 -3.56 -7.24
N LEU A 160 9.82 -3.23 -7.53
CA LEU A 160 10.93 -3.41 -6.60
C LEU A 160 10.78 -2.52 -5.36
N LEU A 161 10.44 -1.24 -5.54
CA LEU A 161 10.25 -0.29 -4.44
C LEU A 161 9.06 -0.68 -3.57
N ASN A 162 7.90 -0.97 -4.14
CA ASN A 162 6.72 -1.40 -3.39
C ASN A 162 7.01 -2.68 -2.57
N THR A 163 7.74 -3.64 -3.18
CA THR A 163 8.15 -4.89 -2.52
C THR A 163 9.17 -4.65 -1.40
N ALA A 164 10.18 -3.81 -1.65
CA ALA A 164 11.18 -3.44 -0.65
C ALA A 164 10.53 -2.71 0.54
N GLY A 165 9.61 -1.79 0.28
CA GLY A 165 8.84 -1.08 1.29
C GLY A 165 8.05 -2.02 2.20
N ALA A 166 7.34 -3.00 1.62
CA ALA A 166 6.65 -4.04 2.40
C ALA A 166 7.63 -4.89 3.23
N GLY A 167 8.78 -5.26 2.68
CA GLY A 167 9.82 -6.00 3.40
C GLY A 167 10.42 -5.24 4.58
N LEU A 168 10.76 -3.96 4.39
CA LEU A 168 11.27 -3.09 5.45
C LEU A 168 10.24 -2.90 6.56
N ALA A 169 8.98 -2.68 6.20
CA ALA A 169 7.88 -2.56 7.14
C ALA A 169 7.63 -3.87 7.93
N ALA A 170 7.77 -5.02 7.27
CA ALA A 170 7.70 -6.33 7.92
C ALA A 170 8.85 -6.57 8.91
N LEU A 171 10.06 -6.13 8.56
CA LEU A 171 11.22 -6.20 9.45
C LEU A 171 11.05 -5.29 10.67
N ALA A 172 10.58 -4.07 10.47
CA ALA A 172 10.34 -3.11 11.55
C ALA A 172 9.25 -3.62 12.53
N SER A 173 8.21 -4.28 12.01
CA SER A 173 7.11 -4.84 12.80
C SER A 173 7.41 -6.24 13.38
N ARG A 174 8.57 -6.84 13.06
CA ARG A 174 8.95 -8.22 13.42
C ARG A 174 8.83 -8.57 14.90
N ARG A 175 9.13 -7.61 15.76
CA ARG A 175 9.02 -7.75 17.22
C ARG A 175 7.59 -7.96 17.72
N TRP A 176 6.57 -7.49 16.99
CA TRP A 176 5.17 -7.53 17.43
C TRP A 176 4.45 -8.83 17.05
N TRP A 177 4.90 -9.52 16.01
CA TRP A 177 4.31 -10.80 15.60
C TRP A 177 5.10 -12.02 16.05
N ARG A 178 6.39 -11.90 16.40
CA ARG A 178 7.16 -13.01 17.00
C ARG A 178 6.71 -13.37 18.43
N THR A 179 6.41 -12.37 19.24
CA THR A 179 5.88 -12.55 20.61
C THR A 179 4.53 -13.30 20.61
N THR A 180 3.76 -13.16 19.53
CA THR A 180 2.47 -13.85 19.35
C THR A 180 2.64 -15.33 19.01
N ALA A 181 3.66 -15.68 18.23
CA ALA A 181 3.93 -17.08 17.90
C ALA A 181 4.34 -17.88 19.14
N GLY A 182 5.08 -17.28 20.08
CA GLY A 182 5.46 -17.92 21.33
C GLY A 182 4.28 -18.20 22.28
N SER A 183 3.25 -17.37 22.29
CA SER A 183 2.07 -17.59 23.15
C SER A 183 1.11 -18.67 22.64
N ALA A 184 1.20 -19.05 21.36
CA ALA A 184 0.35 -20.09 20.76
C ALA A 184 0.85 -21.53 21.02
N TRP A 185 2.07 -21.69 21.57
CA TRP A 185 2.68 -22.99 21.87
C TRP A 185 2.62 -23.40 23.34
N CYS A 186 2.05 -22.55 24.22
CA CYS A 186 1.87 -22.84 25.65
C CYS A 186 0.39 -22.90 26.08
N GLY A 187 -0.52 -23.18 25.14
CA GLY A 187 -1.96 -23.35 25.41
C GLY A 187 -2.40 -24.79 25.23
#